data_AF-A0A497GM37-F1
#
_entry.id   AF-A0A497GM37-F1
#
_cell.length_a   1.000
_cell.length_b   1.000
_cell.length_c   1.000
_cell.angle_alpha   90.00
_cell.angle_beta   90.00
_cell.angle_gamma   90.00
#
_symmetry.space_group_name_H-M   'P 1'
#
loop_
_entity.id
_entity.type
_entity.pdbx_description
1 polymer ?
#
loop_
_entity_poly.entity_id
_entity_poly.type
_entity_poly.pdbx_seq_one_letter_code
_entity_poly.pdbx_strand_id
1 'polypeptide(L)'
;MGFRGRYGYRGGRGQGAGWGGGPPFMNVNLPSLQPPPQGGIRIAVATMDDKGLSSVIAPRFARAPFMTIIDVVQGKVISVKPISNPFSQVPRGAGSGLGQWLLSIGTSVVIGPHVGPNLGMILQQAGVRIELVPPGTPVIYALRKLGIMV
;
A
#
# COMPACT_ATOMS: atom_id res chain seq x y z
N MET A 1 61.35 -38.00 -24.37
CA MET A 1 61.13 -37.66 -22.94
C MET A 1 59.84 -36.87 -22.82
N GLY A 2 58.83 -37.45 -22.17
CA GLY A 2 57.52 -36.83 -21.98
C GLY A 2 57.33 -36.17 -20.61
N PHE A 3 56.29 -35.34 -20.56
CA PHE A 3 55.47 -34.91 -19.42
C PHE A 3 56.11 -34.17 -18.23
N ARG A 4 55.64 -32.92 -18.06
CA ARG A 4 55.02 -32.34 -16.84
C ARG A 4 54.45 -30.98 -17.27
N GLY A 5 53.15 -30.73 -17.37
CA GLY A 5 52.04 -31.25 -16.59
C GLY A 5 51.29 -30.04 -16.02
N ARG A 6 50.60 -29.29 -16.88
CA ARG A 6 49.73 -28.18 -16.50
C ARG A 6 48.43 -28.78 -15.94
N TYR A 7 48.33 -28.85 -14.62
CA TYR A 7 47.11 -29.21 -13.89
C TYR A 7 46.83 -28.11 -12.85
N GLY A 8 45.63 -27.61 -12.64
CA GLY A 8 44.35 -28.07 -13.16
C GLY A 8 43.26 -27.01 -13.07
N TYR A 9 42.33 -27.13 -14.02
CA TYR A 9 40.97 -26.65 -13.87
C TYR A 9 40.27 -27.46 -12.78
N ARG A 10 39.76 -26.77 -11.75
CA ARG A 10 38.69 -27.24 -10.86
C ARG A 10 37.77 -26.01 -10.70
N GLY A 11 36.61 -25.96 -11.31
CA GLY A 11 35.54 -26.93 -11.15
C GLY A 11 34.75 -26.55 -9.89
N GLY A 12 33.91 -25.52 -10.02
CA GLY A 12 33.06 -25.02 -8.94
C GLY A 12 31.95 -24.16 -9.52
N ARG A 13 30.93 -24.83 -10.08
CA ARG A 13 29.65 -24.24 -10.49
C ARG A 13 29.07 -23.46 -9.29
N GLY A 14 29.09 -22.15 -9.36
CA GLY A 14 28.22 -21.25 -8.60
C GLY A 14 27.38 -20.49 -9.62
N GLN A 15 26.24 -21.05 -9.99
CA GLN A 15 25.29 -20.41 -10.88
C GLN A 15 24.83 -19.09 -10.24
N GLY A 16 25.03 -17.99 -10.98
CA GLY A 16 24.14 -16.83 -10.99
C GLY A 16 23.86 -16.12 -9.66
N ALA A 17 24.87 -15.48 -9.06
CA ALA A 17 24.58 -14.25 -8.29
C ALA A 17 24.56 -13.07 -9.27
N GLY A 18 23.52 -13.03 -10.11
CA GLY A 18 23.25 -11.89 -10.96
C GLY A 18 23.12 -10.64 -10.09
N TRP A 19 23.98 -9.66 -10.33
CA TRP A 19 23.80 -8.27 -9.96
C TRP A 19 22.61 -7.69 -10.75
N GLY A 20 21.42 -8.21 -10.50
CA GLY A 20 20.19 -7.89 -11.23
C GLY A 20 18.93 -7.97 -10.35
N GLY A 21 19.08 -8.14 -9.04
CA GLY A 21 18.00 -7.99 -8.09
C GLY A 21 17.85 -6.51 -7.73
N GLY A 22 17.13 -5.75 -8.56
CA GLY A 22 16.61 -4.46 -8.14
C GLY A 22 15.90 -4.61 -6.78
N PRO A 23 15.91 -3.58 -5.92
CA PRO A 23 15.37 -3.71 -4.58
C PRO A 23 13.96 -4.32 -4.62
N PRO A 24 13.62 -5.24 -3.69
CA PRO A 24 12.44 -6.12 -3.78
C PRO A 24 11.08 -5.39 -3.78
N PHE A 25 11.06 -4.06 -3.74
CA PHE A 25 9.87 -3.22 -3.89
C PHE A 25 9.59 -2.79 -5.33
N MET A 26 10.50 -2.98 -6.29
CA MET A 26 10.34 -2.50 -7.68
C MET A 26 9.25 -3.22 -8.48
N ASN A 27 8.87 -4.44 -8.09
CA ASN A 27 7.81 -5.21 -8.77
C ASN A 27 6.44 -5.11 -8.09
N VAL A 28 6.24 -4.14 -7.18
CA VAL A 28 4.95 -3.92 -6.54
C VAL A 28 4.09 -3.01 -7.43
N ASN A 29 3.31 -3.62 -8.32
CA ASN A 29 2.36 -2.92 -9.18
C ASN A 29 0.96 -2.97 -8.54
N LEU A 30 0.50 -1.84 -8.00
CA LEU A 30 -0.90 -1.66 -7.63
C LEU A 30 -1.68 -1.12 -8.83
N PRO A 31 -2.98 -1.47 -8.98
CA PRO A 31 -3.77 -0.97 -10.09
C PRO A 31 -3.85 0.56 -10.08
N SER A 32 -3.70 1.17 -11.25
CA SER A 32 -4.08 2.57 -11.44
C SER A 32 -5.61 2.67 -11.37
N LEU A 33 -6.11 3.48 -10.46
CA LEU A 33 -7.54 3.78 -10.37
C LEU A 33 -7.81 5.08 -11.09
N GLN A 34 -8.92 5.15 -11.82
CA GLN A 34 -9.40 6.42 -12.36
C GLN A 34 -9.57 7.42 -11.21
N PRO A 35 -9.20 8.70 -11.39
CA PRO A 35 -9.41 9.73 -10.39
C PRO A 35 -10.86 9.74 -9.89
N PRO A 36 -11.11 10.14 -8.63
CA PRO A 36 -12.46 10.21 -8.11
C PRO A 36 -13.35 11.10 -9.01
N PRO A 37 -14.65 10.83 -9.09
CA PRO A 37 -15.59 11.65 -9.87
C PRO A 37 -15.52 13.13 -9.49
N GLN A 38 -15.76 14.01 -10.45
CA GLN A 38 -15.65 15.46 -10.26
C GLN A 38 -16.56 15.94 -9.12
N GLY A 39 -15.98 16.62 -8.13
CA GLY A 39 -16.70 17.07 -6.92
C GLY A 39 -16.80 16.03 -5.81
N GLY A 40 -16.19 14.85 -5.97
CA GLY A 40 -16.04 13.83 -4.93
C GLY A 40 -14.66 13.83 -4.28
N ILE A 41 -14.59 13.24 -3.08
CA ILE A 41 -13.33 12.94 -2.40
C ILE A 41 -13.08 11.44 -2.41
N ARG A 42 -11.80 11.05 -2.48
CA ARG A 42 -11.38 9.66 -2.35
C ARG A 42 -10.81 9.42 -0.96
N ILE A 43 -11.30 8.36 -0.34
CA ILE A 43 -10.92 7.94 1.01
C ILE A 43 -10.27 6.56 0.90
N ALA A 44 -9.05 6.44 1.40
CA ALA A 44 -8.37 5.14 1.50
C ALA A 44 -8.37 4.66 2.95
N VAL A 45 -8.88 3.45 3.18
CA VAL A 45 -8.98 2.86 4.51
C VAL A 45 -8.13 1.62 4.59
N ALA A 46 -7.25 1.56 5.59
CA ALA A 46 -6.41 0.39 5.84
C ALA A 46 -7.22 -0.71 6.55
N THR A 47 -7.51 -1.81 5.84
CA THR A 47 -8.47 -2.84 6.27
C THR A 47 -7.84 -4.22 6.44
N MET A 48 -8.48 -5.04 7.28
CA MET A 48 -8.10 -6.44 7.51
C MET A 48 -8.55 -7.40 6.41
N ASP A 49 -9.71 -7.13 5.81
CA ASP A 49 -10.37 -8.03 4.87
C ASP A 49 -10.85 -7.27 3.63
N ASP A 50 -11.28 -8.01 2.60
CA ASP A 50 -11.90 -7.48 1.39
C ASP A 50 -13.40 -7.14 1.55
N LYS A 51 -13.91 -7.07 2.79
CA LYS A 51 -15.32 -6.81 3.10
C LYS A 51 -15.77 -5.36 2.95
N GLY A 52 -14.91 -4.48 2.44
CA GLY A 52 -15.22 -3.07 2.19
C GLY A 52 -15.70 -2.33 3.45
N LEU A 53 -16.95 -1.82 3.43
CA LEU A 53 -17.56 -1.07 4.54
C LEU A 53 -17.77 -1.90 5.82
N SER A 54 -17.93 -3.22 5.67
CA SER A 54 -18.11 -4.15 6.79
C SER A 54 -16.77 -4.68 7.34
N SER A 55 -15.65 -4.29 6.73
CA SER A 55 -14.33 -4.63 7.25
C SER A 55 -14.02 -3.83 8.52
N VAL A 56 -12.98 -4.26 9.22
CA VAL A 56 -12.37 -3.52 10.34
C VAL A 56 -11.03 -2.92 9.94
N ILE A 57 -10.64 -1.87 10.66
CA ILE A 57 -9.35 -1.20 10.49
C ILE A 57 -8.21 -2.09 10.97
N ALA A 58 -7.18 -2.20 10.15
CA ALA A 58 -5.96 -2.96 10.44
C ALA A 58 -5.09 -2.28 11.53
N PRO A 59 -4.27 -3.03 12.29
CA PRO A 59 -3.34 -2.51 13.31
C PRO A 59 -2.14 -1.78 12.72
N ARG A 60 -1.86 -1.95 11.43
CA ARG A 60 -0.80 -1.24 10.72
C ARG A 60 -1.36 -0.65 9.45
N PHE A 61 -1.12 0.63 9.22
CA PHE A 61 -1.56 1.29 8.00
C PHE A 61 -0.79 0.75 6.78
N ALA A 62 0.53 0.98 6.71
CA ALA A 62 1.33 0.61 5.54
C ALA A 62 1.40 -0.90 5.26
N ARG A 63 1.20 -1.72 6.31
CA ARG A 63 1.21 -3.18 6.24
C ARG A 63 -0.18 -3.81 6.40
N ALA A 64 -1.25 -3.04 6.22
CA ALA A 64 -2.57 -3.62 6.15
C ALA A 64 -2.63 -4.61 4.98
N PRO A 65 -3.33 -5.75 5.12
CA PRO A 65 -3.48 -6.70 4.02
C PRO A 65 -4.34 -6.14 2.88
N PHE A 66 -5.29 -5.24 3.17
CA PHE A 66 -6.15 -4.60 2.17
C PHE A 66 -6.18 -3.08 2.34
N MET A 67 -6.40 -2.40 1.23
CA MET A 67 -6.69 -0.97 1.10
C MET A 67 -8.08 -0.83 0.51
N THR A 68 -9.05 -0.44 1.32
CA THR A 68 -10.40 -0.16 0.84
C THR A 68 -10.47 1.27 0.35
N ILE A 69 -10.62 1.44 -0.96
CA ILE A 69 -10.78 2.73 -1.62
C ILE A 69 -12.26 3.05 -1.74
N ILE A 70 -12.65 4.20 -1.21
CA ILE A 70 -14.03 4.64 -1.11
C ILE A 70 -14.14 5.98 -1.80
N ASP A 71 -15.00 6.07 -2.80
CA ASP A 71 -15.31 7.33 -3.46
C ASP A 71 -16.59 7.90 -2.84
N VAL A 72 -16.52 9.17 -2.44
CA VAL A 72 -17.60 9.87 -1.75
C VAL A 72 -17.94 11.13 -2.54
N VAL A 73 -19.20 11.31 -2.91
CA VAL A 73 -19.71 12.50 -3.60
C VAL A 73 -20.83 13.09 -2.78
N GLN A 74 -20.75 14.40 -2.47
CA GLN A 74 -21.74 15.11 -1.65
C GLN A 74 -22.06 14.40 -0.31
N GLY A 75 -21.04 13.82 0.33
CA GLY A 75 -21.19 13.10 1.59
C GLY A 75 -21.82 11.71 1.49
N LYS A 76 -22.06 11.17 0.28
CA LYS A 76 -22.57 9.80 0.08
C LYS A 76 -21.51 8.91 -0.56
N VAL A 77 -21.39 7.68 -0.09
CA VAL A 77 -20.55 6.67 -0.72
C VAL A 77 -21.14 6.26 -2.06
N ILE A 78 -20.36 6.42 -3.13
CA ILE A 78 -20.76 6.04 -4.50
C ILE A 78 -20.06 4.76 -4.97
N SER A 79 -18.91 4.41 -4.40
CA SER A 79 -18.14 3.24 -4.79
C SER A 79 -17.23 2.80 -3.64
N VAL A 80 -17.10 1.48 -3.46
CA VAL A 80 -16.24 0.84 -2.47
C VAL A 80 -15.45 -0.25 -3.17
N LYS A 81 -14.13 -0.12 -3.19
CA LYS A 81 -13.21 -1.03 -3.88
C LYS A 81 -12.14 -1.51 -2.90
N PRO A 82 -12.27 -2.71 -2.33
CA PRO A 82 -11.19 -3.35 -1.59
C PRO A 82 -10.07 -3.76 -2.55
N ILE A 83 -8.83 -3.37 -2.24
CA ILE A 83 -7.65 -3.66 -3.06
C ILE A 83 -6.64 -4.37 -2.17
N SER A 84 -6.17 -5.54 -2.58
CA SER A 84 -5.10 -6.23 -1.86
C SER A 84 -3.84 -5.38 -1.85
N ASN A 85 -3.18 -5.29 -0.69
CA ASN A 85 -1.99 -4.48 -0.50
C ASN A 85 -0.71 -5.34 -0.61
N PRO A 86 -0.05 -5.39 -1.77
CA PRO A 86 1.23 -6.09 -1.93
C PRO A 86 2.37 -5.47 -1.10
N PHE A 87 2.26 -4.21 -0.66
CA PHE A 87 3.26 -3.60 0.23
C PHE A 87 3.28 -4.21 1.64
N SER A 88 2.24 -4.95 2.03
CA SER A 88 2.19 -5.66 3.32
C SER A 88 3.34 -6.65 3.51
N GLN A 89 3.82 -7.25 2.41
CA GLN A 89 4.87 -8.26 2.42
C GLN A 89 6.27 -7.68 2.18
N VAL A 90 6.39 -6.39 1.88
CA VAL A 90 7.67 -5.78 1.53
C VAL A 90 8.53 -5.60 2.79
N PRO A 91 9.80 -6.04 2.81
CA PRO A 91 10.66 -5.94 3.98
C PRO A 91 10.91 -4.49 4.44
N ARG A 92 11.12 -3.58 3.49
CA ARG A 92 11.44 -2.15 3.72
C ARG A 92 10.78 -1.27 2.65
N GLY A 93 10.32 -0.08 3.04
CA GLY A 93 9.74 0.89 2.09
C GLY A 93 8.25 0.72 1.81
N ALA A 94 7.53 -0.12 2.58
CA ALA A 94 6.08 -0.29 2.42
C ALA A 94 5.31 1.04 2.49
N GLY A 95 5.71 1.94 3.40
CA GLY A 95 5.08 3.24 3.56
C GLY A 95 5.29 4.18 2.37
N SER A 96 6.49 4.25 1.81
CA SER A 96 6.78 5.14 0.68
C SER A 96 6.11 4.69 -0.61
N GLY A 97 6.15 3.39 -0.91
CA GLY A 97 5.47 2.83 -2.09
C GLY A 97 3.96 2.98 -2.01
N LEU A 98 3.37 2.67 -0.85
CA LEU A 98 1.94 2.86 -0.62
C LEU A 98 1.55 4.33 -0.72
N GLY A 99 2.33 5.23 -0.11
CA GLY A 99 2.09 6.67 -0.18
C GLY A 99 2.05 7.15 -1.62
N GLN A 100 3.05 6.79 -2.43
CA GLN A 100 3.08 7.16 -3.84
C GLN A 100 1.87 6.65 -4.62
N TRP A 101 1.41 5.43 -4.35
CA TRP A 101 0.21 4.89 -4.96
C TRP A 101 -1.07 5.62 -4.51
N LEU A 102 -1.20 5.94 -3.23
CA LEU A 102 -2.35 6.71 -2.72
C LEU A 102 -2.44 8.09 -3.39
N LEU A 103 -1.29 8.72 -3.64
CA LEU A 103 -1.24 9.98 -4.40
C LEU A 103 -1.61 9.79 -5.86
N SER A 104 -1.13 8.72 -6.51
CA SER A 104 -1.41 8.47 -7.93
C SER A 104 -2.90 8.21 -8.21
N ILE A 105 -3.61 7.62 -7.25
CA ILE A 105 -5.07 7.42 -7.34
C ILE A 105 -5.88 8.65 -6.88
N GLY A 106 -5.24 9.75 -6.48
CA GLY A 106 -5.92 10.98 -6.06
C GLY A 106 -6.63 10.87 -4.70
N THR A 107 -6.04 10.14 -3.76
CA THR A 107 -6.59 10.03 -2.39
C THR A 107 -6.54 11.37 -1.66
N SER A 108 -7.68 11.80 -1.10
CA SER A 108 -7.79 13.06 -0.35
C SER A 108 -7.76 12.85 1.16
N VAL A 109 -8.25 11.70 1.62
CA VAL A 109 -8.30 11.33 3.03
C VAL A 109 -7.81 9.89 3.20
N VAL A 110 -6.99 9.64 4.21
CA VAL A 110 -6.65 8.29 4.64
C VAL A 110 -7.21 8.03 6.03
N ILE A 111 -7.72 6.82 6.25
CA ILE A 111 -8.25 6.39 7.54
C ILE A 111 -7.49 5.16 8.00
N GLY A 112 -6.98 5.19 9.23
CA GLY A 112 -6.41 4.01 9.86
C GLY A 112 -5.65 4.33 11.13
N PRO A 113 -4.86 3.38 11.64
CA PRO A 113 -4.06 3.58 12.84
C PRO A 113 -2.90 4.55 12.56
N HIS A 114 -1.99 4.68 13.52
CA HIS A 114 -0.81 5.53 13.37
C HIS A 114 -0.04 5.25 12.07
N VAL A 115 0.23 6.33 11.36
CA VAL A 115 1.00 6.34 10.12
C VAL A 115 2.46 6.61 10.47
N GLY A 116 3.38 5.80 9.95
CA GLY A 116 4.82 5.98 10.19
C GLY A 116 5.37 7.26 9.55
N PRO A 117 6.53 7.77 10.00
CA PRO A 117 7.07 9.08 9.60
C PRO A 117 7.22 9.23 8.08
N ASN A 118 7.71 8.19 7.38
CA ASN A 118 7.91 8.25 5.94
C ASN A 118 6.60 8.45 5.16
N LEU A 119 5.54 7.73 5.54
CA LEU A 119 4.24 7.84 4.87
C LEU A 119 3.54 9.13 5.30
N GLY A 120 3.62 9.49 6.58
CA GLY A 120 3.04 10.73 7.10
C GLY A 120 3.60 11.95 6.36
N MET A 121 4.91 11.99 6.12
CA MET A 121 5.55 13.09 5.39
C MET A 121 5.05 13.21 3.95
N ILE A 122 4.92 12.09 3.22
CA ILE A 122 4.41 12.06 1.84
C ILE A 122 2.95 12.54 1.78
N LEU A 123 2.11 12.03 2.69
CA LEU A 123 0.70 12.40 2.74
C LEU A 123 0.51 13.88 3.11
N GLN A 124 1.28 14.39 4.08
CA GLN A 124 1.25 15.80 4.47
C GLN A 124 1.70 16.72 3.33
N GLN A 125 2.79 16.38 2.62
CA GLN A 125 3.27 17.16 1.49
C GLN A 125 2.26 17.26 0.35
N ALA A 126 1.46 16.21 0.15
CA ALA A 126 0.40 16.19 -0.84
C ALA A 126 -0.94 16.78 -0.36
N GLY A 127 -1.01 17.27 0.88
CA GLY A 127 -2.25 17.80 1.46
C GLY A 127 -3.32 16.75 1.75
N VAL A 128 -2.94 15.47 1.87
CA VAL A 128 -3.85 14.38 2.20
C VAL A 128 -4.14 14.39 3.69
N ARG A 129 -5.42 14.39 4.07
CA ARG A 129 -5.83 14.37 5.48
C ARG A 129 -5.65 12.98 6.06
N ILE A 130 -5.07 12.90 7.25
CA ILE A 130 -4.85 11.65 7.97
C ILE A 130 -5.82 11.58 9.14
N GLU A 131 -6.74 10.63 9.08
CA GLU A 131 -7.70 10.36 10.13
C GLU A 131 -7.26 9.15 10.95
N LEU A 132 -6.88 9.42 12.20
CA LEU A 132 -6.42 8.41 13.13
C LEU A 132 -7.60 7.70 13.77
N VAL A 133 -7.72 6.41 13.49
CA VAL A 133 -8.75 5.54 14.03
C VAL A 133 -8.12 4.27 14.60
N PRO A 134 -8.48 3.87 15.83
CA PRO A 134 -7.94 2.66 16.43
C PRO A 134 -8.20 1.41 15.61
N PRO A 135 -7.30 0.41 15.64
CA PRO A 135 -7.53 -0.86 14.98
C PRO A 135 -8.69 -1.63 15.59
N GLY A 136 -9.32 -2.49 14.79
CA GLY A 136 -10.54 -3.20 15.16
C GLY A 136 -11.82 -2.35 15.04
N THR A 137 -11.70 -1.05 14.78
CA THR A 137 -12.87 -0.20 14.52
C THR A 137 -13.51 -0.58 13.17
N PRO A 138 -14.84 -0.77 13.09
CA PRO A 138 -15.53 -0.99 11.82
C PRO A 138 -15.39 0.21 10.88
N VAL A 139 -15.17 -0.03 9.58
CA VAL A 139 -15.02 1.03 8.57
C VAL A 139 -16.26 1.92 8.52
N ILE A 140 -17.45 1.32 8.59
CA ILE A 140 -18.72 2.07 8.64
C ILE A 140 -18.78 3.07 9.80
N TYR A 141 -18.24 2.72 10.97
CA TYR A 141 -18.22 3.62 12.12
C TYR A 141 -17.26 4.78 11.90
N ALA A 142 -16.08 4.50 11.32
CA ALA A 142 -15.11 5.53 10.98
C ALA A 142 -15.67 6.55 9.96
N LEU A 143 -16.40 6.08 8.95
CA LEU A 143 -17.02 6.96 7.94
C LEU A 143 -18.15 7.81 8.53
N ARG A 144 -19.00 7.23 9.38
CA ARG A 144 -20.07 7.97 10.08
C ARG A 144 -19.50 9.08 10.96
N LYS A 145 -18.34 8.84 11.60
CA LYS A 145 -17.65 9.86 12.40
C LYS A 145 -17.21 11.07 11.56
N LEU A 146 -16.92 10.86 10.28
CA LEU A 146 -16.59 11.93 9.32
C LEU A 146 -17.82 12.62 8.72
N GLY A 147 -19.04 12.24 9.14
CA GLY A 147 -20.28 12.79 8.59
C GLY A 147 -20.63 12.23 7.21
N ILE A 148 -20.03 11.12 6.81
CA ILE A 148 -20.31 10.46 5.54
C ILE A 148 -21.51 9.53 5.72
N MET A 149 -22.49 9.66 4.83
CA MET A 149 -23.66 8.80 4.76
C MET A 149 -23.30 7.49 4.06
N VAL A 150 -23.51 6.39 4.77
CA VAL A 150 -23.19 5.00 4.43
C VAL A 150 -24.35 4.09 4.76
#